data_AF-A0A8T6RCW3-F1
#
_entry.id   AF-A0A8T6RCW3-F1
#
_cell.length_a   1.000
_cell.length_b   1.000
_cell.length_c   1.000
_cell.angle_alpha   90.00
_cell.angle_beta   90.00
_cell.angle_gamma   90.00
#
_symmetry.space_group_name_H-M   'P 1'
#
loop_
_entity.id
_entity.type
_entity.pdbx_description
1 polymer ?
#
loop_
_entity_poly.entity_id
_entity_poly.type
_entity_poly.pdbx_seq_one_letter_code
_entity_poly.pdbx_strand_id
1 'polypeptide(L)'
;MQLSPKRVVFDQPIVRVSLDGMQFPQICPICTAPAEDYIRVSVVSETRAALTSTARPTAALFGSRYQKDSSIRLSEGKAFIIPVCREHHYTDEGSYRYKSYCIVFDGLALCLLILAFLMSGNNFWRGEPPSPWLFISTAIFAVFLGLTYVLFQPGPIESAVRIIGFDTGFSNVWIAFKNPAYRDEFVRHNEMSAELVKWVMKN
;
A
#
# COMPACT_ATOMS: atom_id res chain seq x y z
N MET A 1 18.35 5.00 -22.69
CA MET A 1 19.06 5.33 -21.45
C MET A 1 18.91 4.15 -20.50
N GLN A 2 19.96 3.35 -20.32
CA GLN A 2 19.99 2.27 -19.32
C GLN A 2 20.17 2.91 -17.94
N LEU A 3 19.14 2.88 -17.10
CA LEU A 3 19.28 3.22 -15.67
C LEU A 3 20.24 2.19 -15.07
N SER A 4 21.40 2.66 -14.59
CA SER A 4 22.33 1.79 -13.87
C SER A 4 21.62 1.24 -12.63
N PRO A 5 21.73 -0.08 -12.36
CA PRO A 5 21.05 -0.70 -11.23
C PRO A 5 21.45 -0.02 -9.93
N LYS A 6 20.47 0.47 -9.17
CA LYS A 6 20.73 1.15 -7.89
C LYS A 6 20.72 0.11 -6.77
N ARG A 7 21.85 -0.06 -6.09
CA ARG A 7 21.93 -0.90 -4.89
C ARG A 7 21.20 -0.22 -3.74
N VAL A 8 20.16 -0.87 -3.23
CA VAL A 8 19.45 -0.46 -2.02
C VAL A 8 19.99 -1.32 -0.88
N VAL A 9 20.63 -0.68 0.10
CA VAL A 9 21.13 -1.34 1.32
C VAL A 9 20.08 -1.15 2.41
N PHE A 10 19.76 -2.22 3.13
CA PHE A 10 18.81 -2.20 4.24
C PHE A 10 19.55 -2.30 5.58
N ASP A 11 19.14 -1.52 6.57
CA ASP A 11 19.76 -1.53 7.91
C ASP A 11 19.49 -2.85 8.65
N GLN A 12 18.35 -3.50 8.36
CA GLN A 12 17.99 -4.81 8.86
C GLN A 12 18.03 -5.84 7.72
N PRO A 13 18.54 -7.07 7.99
CA PRO A 13 18.60 -8.09 6.96
C PRO A 13 17.19 -8.52 6.57
N ILE A 14 16.96 -8.55 5.27
CA ILE A 14 15.72 -8.98 4.63
C ILE A 14 15.82 -10.47 4.29
N VAL A 15 14.70 -11.17 4.23
CA VAL A 15 14.66 -12.59 3.88
C VAL A 15 14.28 -12.71 2.41
N ARG A 16 15.16 -13.28 1.60
CA ARG A 16 14.84 -13.75 0.24
C ARG A 16 14.40 -15.20 0.38
N VAL A 17 13.25 -15.55 -0.17
CA VAL A 17 12.73 -16.92 -0.05
C VAL A 17 12.03 -17.34 -1.32
N SER A 18 12.23 -18.61 -1.70
CA SER A 18 11.54 -19.19 -2.84
C SER A 18 10.04 -19.26 -2.58
N LEU A 19 9.27 -18.94 -3.61
CA LEU A 19 7.81 -18.94 -3.56
C LEU A 19 7.21 -20.35 -3.59
N ASP A 20 8.00 -21.35 -3.96
CA ASP A 20 7.63 -22.74 -3.97
C ASP A 20 8.06 -23.39 -2.65
N GLY A 21 7.09 -23.80 -1.84
CA GLY A 21 7.34 -24.48 -0.57
C GLY A 21 7.59 -23.58 0.64
N MET A 22 7.38 -22.26 0.53
CA MET A 22 7.40 -21.36 1.69
C MET A 22 6.34 -21.76 2.72
N GLN A 23 6.76 -21.90 3.98
CA GLN A 23 5.87 -22.11 5.12
C GLN A 23 6.07 -21.04 6.18
N PHE A 24 4.98 -20.42 6.64
CA PHE A 24 5.03 -19.49 7.77
C PHE A 24 4.98 -20.27 9.09
N PRO A 25 5.80 -19.89 10.09
CA PRO A 25 5.75 -20.52 11.40
C PRO A 25 4.43 -20.18 12.10
N GLN A 26 3.89 -21.10 12.90
CA GLN A 26 2.59 -20.99 13.59
C GLN A 26 2.63 -20.07 14.83
N ILE A 27 3.29 -18.92 14.70
CA ILE A 27 3.44 -17.89 15.72
C ILE A 27 3.02 -16.54 15.13
N CYS A 28 2.61 -15.60 15.97
CA CYS A 28 2.21 -14.27 15.50
C CYS A 28 3.45 -13.42 15.15
N PRO A 29 3.50 -12.75 13.98
CA PRO A 29 4.62 -11.90 13.58
C PRO A 29 4.79 -10.63 14.43
N ILE A 30 3.75 -10.24 15.18
CA ILE A 30 3.75 -9.05 16.03
C ILE A 30 4.25 -9.39 17.43
N CYS A 31 3.55 -10.29 18.13
CA CYS A 31 3.78 -10.59 19.55
C CYS A 31 4.42 -11.96 19.83
N THR A 32 4.71 -12.78 18.81
CA THR A 32 5.26 -14.15 18.94
C THR A 32 4.41 -15.14 19.74
N ALA A 33 3.17 -14.78 20.09
CA ALA A 33 2.18 -15.69 20.67
C ALA A 33 1.80 -16.80 19.66
N PRO A 34 1.30 -17.97 20.12
CA PRO A 34 0.79 -19.00 19.22
C PRO A 34 -0.32 -18.46 18.33
N ALA A 35 -0.32 -18.88 17.06
CA ALA A 35 -1.35 -18.48 16.12
C ALA A 35 -2.65 -19.27 16.33
N GLU A 36 -3.78 -18.56 16.22
CA GLU A 36 -5.13 -19.12 16.34
C GLU A 36 -5.92 -18.94 15.04
N ASP A 37 -5.64 -17.87 14.29
CA ASP A 37 -6.33 -17.48 13.06
C ASP A 37 -5.35 -17.25 11.90
N TYR A 38 -5.89 -17.04 10.70
CA TYR A 38 -5.13 -16.81 9.49
C TYR A 38 -5.60 -15.54 8.78
N ILE A 39 -4.65 -14.69 8.39
CA ILE A 39 -4.93 -13.50 7.58
C ILE A 39 -4.31 -13.64 6.20
N ARG A 40 -5.09 -13.26 5.19
CA ARG A 40 -4.66 -13.24 3.80
C ARG A 40 -4.04 -11.88 3.46
N VAL A 41 -2.75 -11.86 3.20
CA VAL A 41 -2.04 -10.67 2.70
C VAL A 41 -1.83 -10.83 1.20
N SER A 42 -2.53 -10.02 0.41
CA SER A 42 -2.34 -9.98 -1.04
C SER A 42 -1.22 -9.01 -1.39
N VAL A 43 -0.31 -9.43 -2.26
CA VAL A 43 0.70 -8.54 -2.83
C VAL A 43 0.39 -8.38 -4.29
N VAL A 44 0.06 -7.17 -4.70
CA VAL A 44 0.00 -6.83 -6.11
C VAL A 44 1.41 -6.48 -6.52
N SER A 45 2.03 -7.28 -7.40
CA SER A 45 3.31 -6.90 -7.95
C SER A 45 3.14 -5.56 -8.66
N GLU A 46 3.93 -4.58 -8.28
CA GLU A 46 4.00 -3.29 -8.95
C GLU A 46 4.79 -3.49 -10.26
N THR A 47 4.29 -4.36 -11.15
CA THR A 47 4.57 -4.16 -12.55
C THR A 47 4.05 -2.76 -12.81
N ARG A 48 4.90 -1.86 -13.29
CA ARG A 48 4.45 -0.59 -13.86
C ARG A 48 3.52 -0.96 -15.02
N ALA A 49 2.26 -1.26 -14.71
CA ALA A 49 1.15 -1.05 -15.59
C ALA A 49 1.28 0.43 -15.91
N ALA A 50 1.87 0.70 -17.07
CA ALA A 50 1.88 2.02 -17.65
C ALA A 50 0.49 2.58 -17.38
N LEU A 51 0.45 3.72 -16.69
CA LEU A 51 -0.73 4.54 -16.57
C LEU A 51 -1.19 4.86 -17.99
N THR A 52 -2.00 4.00 -18.62
CA THR A 52 -3.02 4.43 -19.56
C THR A 52 -4.16 5.00 -18.74
N SER A 53 -3.82 6.07 -18.02
CA SER A 53 -4.77 7.02 -17.48
C SER A 53 -4.97 8.08 -18.55
N THR A 54 -6.22 8.30 -18.93
CA THR A 54 -6.73 9.40 -19.77
C THR A 54 -6.46 9.35 -21.28
N ALA A 55 -7.33 8.66 -22.05
CA ALA A 55 -7.89 9.19 -23.30
C ALA A 55 -8.79 8.14 -23.98
N ARG A 56 -10.10 8.14 -23.66
CA ARG A 56 -11.22 8.03 -24.62
C ARG A 56 -12.55 7.91 -23.86
N PRO A 57 -13.23 9.05 -23.59
CA PRO A 57 -14.58 9.05 -23.01
C PRO A 57 -15.67 8.73 -24.06
N THR A 58 -15.33 8.10 -25.19
CA THR A 58 -16.27 7.88 -26.32
C THR A 58 -16.72 6.43 -26.49
N ALA A 59 -16.15 5.47 -25.76
CA ALA A 59 -16.47 4.05 -25.96
C ALA A 59 -17.72 3.55 -25.21
N ALA A 60 -18.35 4.39 -24.38
CA ALA A 60 -19.53 3.99 -23.59
C ALA A 60 -20.88 4.17 -24.31
N LEU A 61 -20.90 4.79 -25.50
CA LEU A 61 -22.15 5.15 -26.20
C LEU A 61 -22.59 4.19 -27.31
N PHE A 62 -21.71 3.30 -27.78
CA PHE A 62 -22.07 2.32 -28.80
C PHE A 62 -21.69 0.92 -28.35
N GLY A 63 -22.72 0.13 -28.03
CA GLY A 63 -22.59 -1.28 -27.73
C GLY A 63 -21.84 -1.99 -28.84
N SER A 64 -20.67 -2.51 -28.51
CA SER A 64 -19.95 -3.48 -29.32
C SER A 64 -19.82 -4.75 -28.50
N ARG A 65 -20.72 -5.70 -28.80
CA ARG A 65 -20.49 -7.12 -28.56
C ARG A 65 -19.17 -7.45 -29.25
N TYR A 66 -18.34 -8.28 -28.60
CA TYR A 66 -16.99 -8.67 -29.01
C TYR A 66 -15.86 -7.65 -28.72
N GLN A 67 -15.30 -7.73 -27.51
CA GLN A 67 -13.85 -7.84 -27.40
C GLN A 67 -13.47 -8.78 -26.25
N LYS A 68 -13.42 -10.07 -26.59
CA LYS A 68 -12.75 -11.11 -25.83
C LYS A 68 -11.24 -10.97 -26.06
N ASP A 69 -10.66 -9.85 -25.63
CA ASP A 69 -9.21 -9.71 -25.44
C ASP A 69 -8.92 -9.70 -23.94
N SER A 70 -8.84 -10.91 -23.40
CA SER A 70 -8.31 -11.20 -22.07
C SER A 70 -6.78 -11.02 -22.03
N SER A 71 -6.28 -9.87 -22.47
CA SER A 71 -4.89 -9.45 -22.31
C SER A 71 -4.75 -8.20 -21.46
N ILE A 72 -5.79 -7.88 -20.66
CA ILE A 72 -5.56 -7.29 -19.35
C ILE A 72 -4.71 -8.32 -18.61
N ARG A 73 -3.38 -8.15 -18.63
CA ARG A 73 -2.48 -8.83 -17.71
C ARG A 73 -2.97 -8.44 -16.32
N LEU A 74 -3.87 -9.26 -15.75
CA LEU A 74 -4.15 -9.24 -14.33
C LEU A 74 -2.76 -9.27 -13.70
N SER A 75 -2.40 -8.21 -13.01
CA SER A 75 -1.26 -8.25 -12.12
C SER A 75 -1.40 -9.54 -11.31
N GLU A 76 -0.47 -10.48 -11.50
CA GLU A 76 -0.48 -11.76 -10.79
C GLU A 76 -0.24 -11.46 -9.32
N GLY A 77 -1.32 -11.14 -8.62
CA GLY A 77 -1.32 -10.86 -7.21
C GLY A 77 -1.25 -12.17 -6.47
N LYS A 78 -0.08 -12.50 -5.90
CA LYS A 78 0.05 -13.67 -5.03
C LYS A 78 -0.41 -13.28 -3.64
N ALA A 79 -1.30 -14.07 -3.07
CA ALA A 79 -1.75 -13.90 -1.70
C ALA A 79 -1.07 -14.92 -0.79
N PHE A 80 -0.55 -14.43 0.33
CA PHE A 80 0.07 -15.23 1.37
C PHE A 80 -0.91 -15.36 2.53
N ILE A 81 -0.94 -16.56 3.10
CA ILE A 81 -1.72 -16.84 4.30
C ILE A 81 -0.75 -16.77 5.47
N ILE A 82 -0.91 -15.78 6.33
CA ILE A 82 -0.04 -15.54 7.49
C ILE A 82 -0.81 -15.91 8.76
N PRO A 83 -0.27 -16.81 9.60
CA PRO A 83 -0.88 -17.15 10.87
C PRO A 83 -0.75 -16.00 11.88
N VAL A 84 -1.82 -15.71 12.61
CA VAL A 84 -1.92 -14.60 13.56
C VAL A 84 -2.62 -15.03 14.85
N CYS A 85 -2.36 -14.35 15.96
CA CYS A 85 -3.12 -14.58 17.19
C CYS A 85 -4.46 -13.82 17.14
N ARG A 86 -5.44 -14.26 17.94
CA ARG A 86 -6.78 -13.67 18.00
C ARG A 86 -6.81 -12.17 18.29
N GLU A 87 -5.92 -11.68 19.15
CA GLU A 87 -5.81 -10.24 19.47
C GLU A 87 -5.36 -9.39 18.28
N HIS A 88 -4.60 -9.97 17.35
CA HIS A 88 -4.11 -9.29 16.16
C HIS A 88 -4.87 -9.68 14.89
N HIS A 89 -5.95 -10.46 15.02
CA HIS A 89 -6.82 -10.79 13.89
C HIS A 89 -7.64 -9.56 13.50
N TYR A 90 -7.11 -8.75 12.58
CA TYR A 90 -7.78 -7.58 12.05
C TYR A 90 -8.59 -7.95 10.82
N THR A 91 -9.92 -7.85 10.90
CA THR A 91 -10.80 -8.04 9.75
C THR A 91 -10.86 -6.76 8.92
N ASP A 92 -10.61 -6.88 7.62
CA ASP A 92 -10.54 -5.74 6.70
C ASP A 92 -11.92 -5.19 6.31
N GLU A 93 -13.00 -5.69 6.93
CA GLU A 93 -14.40 -5.48 6.52
C GLU A 93 -14.92 -4.04 6.64
N GLY A 94 -14.13 -3.11 7.20
CA GLY A 94 -14.46 -1.69 7.27
C GLY A 94 -13.44 -0.77 6.61
N SER A 95 -12.19 -1.19 6.46
CA SER A 95 -11.08 -0.26 6.16
C SER A 95 -11.26 0.41 4.79
N TYR A 96 -11.70 -0.35 3.79
CA TYR A 96 -11.96 0.15 2.44
C TYR A 96 -13.11 1.17 2.40
N ARG A 97 -14.16 0.97 3.20
CA ARG A 97 -15.28 1.91 3.30
C ARG A 97 -14.86 3.22 3.96
N TYR A 98 -14.07 3.15 5.04
CA TYR A 98 -13.56 4.35 5.68
C TYR A 98 -12.58 5.12 4.79
N LYS A 99 -11.68 4.42 4.09
CA LYS A 99 -10.75 5.03 3.13
C LYS A 99 -11.50 5.74 2.00
N SER A 100 -12.58 5.15 1.47
CA SER A 100 -13.38 5.81 0.43
C SER A 100 -14.12 7.04 0.94
N TYR A 101 -14.67 7.00 2.17
CA TYR A 101 -15.26 8.19 2.79
C TYR A 101 -14.22 9.30 3.00
N CYS A 102 -13.03 8.98 3.50
CA CYS A 102 -11.94 9.94 3.66
C CYS A 102 -11.60 10.65 2.33
N ILE A 103 -11.45 9.90 1.24
CA ILE A 103 -11.16 10.48 -0.09
C ILE A 103 -12.26 11.47 -0.52
N VAL A 104 -13.54 11.13 -0.30
CA VAL A 104 -14.66 12.00 -0.65
C VAL A 104 -14.68 13.27 0.20
N PHE A 105 -14.50 13.15 1.51
CA PHE A 105 -14.47 14.30 2.42
C PHE A 105 -13.26 15.21 2.18
N ASP A 106 -12.07 14.63 1.93
CA ASP A 106 -10.88 15.40 1.55
C ASP A 106 -11.10 16.17 0.25
N GLY A 107 -11.74 15.54 -0.74
CA GLY A 107 -12.10 16.18 -2.00
C GLY A 107 -13.07 17.35 -1.80
N LEU A 108 -14.08 17.19 -0.95
CA LEU A 108 -15.03 18.25 -0.63
C LEU A 108 -14.36 19.40 0.14
N ALA A 109 -13.52 19.08 1.12
CA ALA A 109 -12.75 20.06 1.89
C ALA A 109 -11.78 20.85 0.99
N LEU A 110 -11.15 20.20 0.01
CA LEU A 110 -10.31 20.85 -0.98
C LEU A 110 -11.10 21.83 -1.85
N CYS A 111 -12.31 21.46 -2.31
CA CYS A 111 -13.18 22.36 -3.05
C CYS A 111 -13.54 23.61 -2.25
N LEU A 112 -13.89 23.45 -0.96
CA LEU A 112 -14.16 24.58 -0.06
C LEU A 112 -12.93 25.47 0.14
N LEU A 113 -11.75 24.86 0.28
CA LEU A 113 -10.48 25.59 0.40
C LEU A 113 -10.20 26.43 -0.85
N ILE A 114 -10.37 25.86 -2.05
CA ILE A 114 -10.19 26.58 -3.32
C ILE A 114 -11.15 27.79 -3.40
N LEU A 115 -12.43 27.60 -3.05
CA LEU A 115 -13.40 28.70 -3.02
C LEU A 115 -13.00 29.81 -2.03
N ALA A 116 -12.52 29.43 -0.85
CA ALA A 116 -12.05 30.38 0.15
C ALA A 116 -10.81 31.15 -0.32
N PHE A 117 -9.87 30.49 -1.01
CA PHE A 117 -8.73 31.15 -1.64
C PHE A 117 -9.15 32.12 -2.74
N LEU A 118 -10.11 31.76 -3.59
CA LEU A 118 -10.63 32.66 -4.64
C LEU A 118 -11.28 33.91 -4.04
N MET A 119 -12.11 33.75 -3.01
CA MET A 119 -12.72 34.89 -2.31
C MET A 119 -11.66 35.76 -1.62
N SER A 120 -10.69 35.14 -0.94
CA SER A 120 -9.62 35.89 -0.29
C SER A 120 -8.71 36.58 -1.31
N GLY A 121 -8.48 36.00 -2.48
CA GLY A 121 -7.74 36.62 -3.58
C GLY A 121 -8.44 37.86 -4.13
N ASN A 122 -9.77 37.80 -4.26
CA ASN A 122 -10.57 38.98 -4.63
C ASN A 122 -10.48 40.09 -3.57
N ASN A 123 -10.54 39.76 -2.28
CA ASN A 123 -10.41 40.74 -1.19
C ASN A 123 -9.00 41.35 -1.15
N PHE A 124 -7.97 40.51 -1.35
CA PHE A 124 -6.58 40.95 -1.46
C PHE A 124 -6.38 41.95 -2.60
N TRP A 125 -7.00 41.69 -3.77
CA TRP A 125 -6.95 42.61 -4.91
C TRP A 125 -7.62 43.96 -4.63
N ARG A 126 -8.59 44.00 -3.71
CA ARG A 126 -9.27 45.22 -3.25
C ARG A 126 -8.54 45.92 -2.09
N GLY A 127 -7.43 45.36 -1.60
CA GLY A 127 -6.70 45.87 -0.44
C GLY A 127 -7.41 45.61 0.90
N GLU A 128 -8.40 44.73 0.92
CA GLU A 128 -9.13 44.34 2.13
C GLU A 128 -8.39 43.21 2.87
N PRO A 129 -8.51 43.14 4.21
CA PRO A 129 -7.91 42.06 4.98
C PRO A 129 -8.44 40.68 4.56
N PRO A 130 -7.64 39.60 4.71
CA PRO A 130 -8.06 38.26 4.38
C PRO A 130 -9.28 37.85 5.20
N SER A 131 -10.25 37.22 4.54
CA SER A 131 -11.47 36.77 5.18
C SER A 131 -11.17 35.70 6.24
N PRO A 132 -11.80 35.76 7.44
CA PRO A 132 -11.74 34.69 8.43
C PRO A 132 -12.09 33.31 7.87
N TRP A 133 -12.90 33.27 6.81
CA TRP A 133 -13.29 32.05 6.11
C TRP A 133 -12.11 31.26 5.52
N LEU A 134 -11.03 31.95 5.11
CA LEU A 134 -9.82 31.31 4.61
C LEU A 134 -9.15 30.48 5.72
N PHE A 135 -9.03 31.05 6.92
CA PHE A 135 -8.40 30.36 8.05
C PHE A 135 -9.24 29.17 8.53
N ILE A 136 -10.56 29.32 8.58
CA ILE A 136 -11.48 28.24 8.97
C ILE A 136 -11.41 27.07 7.97
N SER A 137 -11.52 27.35 6.68
CA SER A 137 -11.45 26.32 5.64
C SER A 137 -10.09 25.62 5.59
N THR A 138 -8.99 26.36 5.79
CA THR A 138 -7.64 25.80 5.89
C THR A 138 -7.49 24.87 7.09
N ALA A 139 -7.99 25.28 8.26
CA ALA A 139 -7.95 24.46 9.47
C ALA A 139 -8.75 23.17 9.30
N ILE A 140 -9.96 23.25 8.74
CA ILE A 140 -10.81 22.09 8.45
C ILE A 140 -10.08 21.14 7.50
N PHE A 141 -9.55 21.64 6.39
CA PHE A 141 -8.80 20.82 5.43
C PHE A 141 -7.59 20.13 6.06
N ALA A 142 -6.83 20.84 6.90
CA ALA A 142 -5.69 20.26 7.60
C ALA A 142 -6.10 19.12 8.56
N VAL A 143 -7.23 19.25 9.25
CA VAL A 143 -7.76 18.19 10.13
C VAL A 143 -8.16 16.95 9.31
N PHE A 144 -8.87 17.14 8.20
CA PHE A 144 -9.27 16.05 7.32
C PHE A 144 -8.05 15.31 6.73
N LEU A 145 -7.06 16.06 6.24
CA LEU A 145 -5.82 15.49 5.73
C LEU A 145 -5.06 14.73 6.83
N GLY A 146 -5.04 15.26 8.06
CA GLY A 146 -4.45 14.57 9.21
C GLY A 146 -5.15 13.24 9.54
N LEU A 147 -6.49 13.22 9.52
CA LEU A 147 -7.27 11.99 9.72
C LEU A 147 -6.99 10.97 8.62
N THR A 148 -6.99 11.40 7.36
CA THR A 148 -6.66 10.54 6.22
C THR A 148 -5.25 9.97 6.34
N TYR A 149 -4.27 10.79 6.73
CA TYR A 149 -2.89 10.32 6.91
C TYR A 149 -2.79 9.19 7.94
N VAL A 150 -3.50 9.30 9.07
CA VAL A 150 -3.53 8.26 10.11
C VAL A 150 -4.25 7.00 9.61
N LEU A 151 -5.37 7.16 8.90
CA LEU A 151 -6.18 6.03 8.43
C LEU A 151 -5.54 5.24 7.27
N PHE A 152 -4.68 5.88 6.48
CA PHE A 152 -4.00 5.26 5.36
C PHE A 152 -2.68 4.58 5.75
N GLN A 153 -2.30 4.59 7.03
CA GLN A 153 -1.15 3.83 7.49
C GLN A 153 -1.37 2.32 7.26
N PRO A 154 -0.31 1.57 6.88
CA PRO A 154 -0.42 0.13 6.70
C PRO A 154 -0.83 -0.52 8.02
N GLY A 155 -1.66 -1.56 7.93
CA GLY A 155 -2.14 -2.27 9.12
C GLY A 155 -0.96 -2.84 9.93
N PRO A 156 -1.16 -3.14 11.23
CA PRO A 156 -0.09 -3.64 12.09
C PRO A 156 0.58 -4.90 11.53
N ILE A 157 -0.18 -5.78 10.88
CA ILE A 157 0.34 -7.00 10.23
C ILE A 157 1.12 -6.68 8.95
N GLU A 158 0.59 -5.83 8.08
CA GLU A 158 1.28 -5.39 6.86
C GLU A 158 2.58 -4.66 7.20
N SER A 159 2.61 -3.94 8.31
CA SER A 159 3.80 -3.28 8.84
C SER A 159 4.81 -4.26 9.44
N ALA A 160 4.34 -5.39 9.99
CA ALA A 160 5.17 -6.42 10.61
C ALA A 160 5.80 -7.35 9.57
N VAL A 161 5.06 -7.67 8.50
CA VAL A 161 5.49 -8.49 7.37
C VAL A 161 5.42 -7.65 6.10
N ARG A 162 6.47 -6.88 5.86
CA ARG A 162 6.54 -5.98 4.71
C ARG A 162 7.16 -6.70 3.53
N ILE A 163 6.40 -6.89 2.46
CA ILE A 163 6.89 -7.51 1.24
C ILE A 163 7.50 -6.42 0.36
N ILE A 164 8.81 -6.53 0.09
CA ILE A 164 9.59 -5.49 -0.61
C ILE A 164 9.42 -5.61 -2.12
N GLY A 165 9.30 -6.83 -2.64
CA GLY A 165 9.12 -7.08 -4.06
C GLY A 165 9.30 -8.53 -4.46
N PHE A 166 9.16 -8.78 -5.75
CA PHE A 166 9.32 -10.07 -6.39
C PHE A 166 10.45 -10.04 -7.41
N ASP A 167 11.09 -11.19 -7.58
CA ASP A 167 11.99 -11.43 -8.70
C ASP A 167 11.22 -11.41 -10.03
N THR A 168 11.91 -11.10 -11.14
CA THR A 168 11.29 -10.95 -12.47
C THR A 168 10.59 -12.22 -13.00
N GLY A 169 10.83 -13.37 -12.38
CA GLY A 169 10.17 -14.65 -12.68
C GLY A 169 9.23 -15.17 -11.59
N PHE A 170 8.87 -14.37 -10.59
CA PHE A 170 8.03 -14.79 -9.44
C PHE A 170 8.52 -16.07 -8.74
N SER A 171 9.82 -16.39 -8.83
CA SER A 171 10.40 -17.56 -8.15
C SER A 171 10.80 -17.24 -6.73
N ASN A 172 11.15 -15.98 -6.45
CA ASN A 172 11.60 -15.51 -5.14
C ASN A 172 10.85 -14.25 -4.72
N VAL A 173 10.64 -14.12 -3.41
CA VAL A 173 10.08 -12.92 -2.78
C VAL A 173 11.03 -12.40 -1.71
N TRP A 174 11.12 -11.08 -1.61
CA TRP A 174 11.86 -10.40 -0.54
C TRP A 174 10.89 -9.92 0.54
N ILE A 175 11.07 -10.41 1.76
CA ILE A 175 10.24 -10.09 2.91
C ILE A 175 11.09 -9.43 3.99
N ALA A 176 10.65 -8.28 4.47
CA ALA A 176 11.17 -7.63 5.66
C ALA A 176 10.24 -7.93 6.85
N PHE A 177 10.83 -8.54 7.87
CA PHE A 177 10.16 -8.77 9.14
C PHE A 177 10.60 -7.71 10.15
N LYS A 178 9.65 -7.08 10.83
CA LYS A 178 9.94 -6.10 11.88
C LYS A 178 10.51 -6.75 13.15
N ASN A 179 10.05 -7.96 13.47
CA ASN A 179 10.48 -8.70 14.65
C ASN A 179 11.64 -9.67 14.30
N PRO A 180 12.84 -9.51 14.90
CA PRO A 180 13.98 -10.38 14.61
C PRO A 180 13.75 -11.83 15.07
N ALA A 181 13.05 -12.06 16.20
CA ALA A 181 12.78 -13.41 16.69
C ALA A 181 11.90 -14.19 15.71
N TYR A 182 10.88 -13.53 15.15
CA TYR A 182 10.03 -14.13 14.13
C TYR A 182 10.81 -14.40 12.83
N ARG A 183 11.69 -13.49 12.43
CA ARG A 183 12.56 -13.67 11.25
C ARG A 183 13.42 -14.92 11.39
N ASP A 184 14.06 -15.09 12.53
CA ASP A 184 15.00 -16.19 12.75
C ASP A 184 14.25 -17.53 12.78
N GLU A 185 13.05 -17.56 13.37
CA GLU A 185 12.16 -18.73 13.33
C GLU A 185 11.66 -19.06 11.91
N PHE A 186 11.33 -18.02 11.13
CA PHE A 186 10.93 -18.17 9.73
C PHE A 186 12.08 -18.76 8.89
N VAL A 187 13.31 -18.30 9.09
CA VAL A 187 14.50 -18.84 8.40
C VAL A 187 14.72 -20.30 8.81
N ARG A 188 14.56 -20.65 10.10
CA ARG A 188 14.66 -22.02 10.60
C ARG A 188 13.64 -22.98 9.98
N HIS A 189 12.41 -22.51 9.75
CA HIS A 189 11.39 -23.32 9.07
C HIS A 189 11.64 -23.50 7.56
N ASN A 190 12.43 -22.61 6.95
CA ASN A 190 12.65 -22.57 5.51
C ASN A 190 14.14 -22.61 5.15
N GLU A 191 14.97 -23.35 5.90
CA GLU A 191 16.44 -23.33 5.75
C GLU A 191 16.91 -23.65 4.33
N MET A 192 16.17 -24.51 3.61
CA MET A 192 16.49 -24.90 2.23
C MET A 192 16.15 -23.83 1.18
N SER A 193 15.27 -22.89 1.52
CA SER A 193 14.64 -21.97 0.57
C SER A 193 14.80 -20.50 0.94
N ALA A 194 15.30 -20.18 2.14
CA ALA A 194 15.39 -18.83 2.68
C ALA A 194 16.85 -18.39 2.88
N GLU A 195 17.18 -17.20 2.38
CA GLU A 195 18.49 -16.56 2.50
C GLU A 195 18.34 -15.17 3.15
N LEU A 196 19.25 -14.85 4.08
CA LEU A 196 19.35 -13.51 4.66
C LEU A 196 20.17 -12.61 3.74
N VAL A 197 19.54 -11.57 3.22
CA VAL A 197 20.14 -10.63 2.28
C VAL A 197 20.17 -9.23 2.90
N LYS A 198 21.26 -8.48 2.73
CA LYS A 198 21.39 -7.10 3.23
C LYS A 198 21.17 -6.02 2.17
N TRP A 199 21.11 -6.40 0.89
CA TRP A 199 20.99 -5.46 -0.23
C TRP A 199 20.23 -6.06 -1.40
N VAL A 200 19.48 -5.24 -2.11
CA VAL A 200 18.77 -5.62 -3.35
C VAL A 200 19.20 -4.69 -4.47
N MET A 201 19.41 -5.24 -5.67
CA MET A 201 19.62 -4.46 -6.88
C MET A 201 18.26 -4.07 -7.44
N LYS A 202 17.96 -2.77 -7.41
CA LYS A 202 16.73 -2.24 -8.02
C LYS A 202 17.04 -1.82 -9.44
N ASN A 203 16.49 -2.55 -10.41
CA ASN A 203 16.48 -2.18 -11.83
C ASN A 203 15.37 -1.19 -12.15
#